data_AF-A0AAJ1Z398-F1
#
_entry.id   AF-A0AAJ1Z398-F1
#
_cell.length_a   1.000
_cell.length_b   1.000
_cell.length_c   1.000
_cell.angle_alpha   90.00
_cell.angle_beta   90.00
_cell.angle_gamma   90.00
#
_symmetry.space_group_name_H-M   'P 1'
#
loop_
_entity.id
_entity.type
_entity.pdbx_description
1 polymer ?
#
loop_
_entity_poly.entity_id
_entity_poly.type
_entity_poly.pdbx_seq_one_letter_code
_entity_poly.pdbx_strand_id
1 'polypeptide(L)'
;MFLKFDAILQYLDHCKMPCKFILQNGKTLSGIIDGRDPYMIYVQTDDKTHCVFKGSIIDLIPAEKLDLKEINSTTSKWEKSKEAKRQHV
;
A
#
# COMPACT_ATOMS: atom_id res chain seq x y z
N MET A 1 -14.93 1.96 -7.58
CA MET A 1 -14.72 1.07 -6.41
C MET A 1 -13.24 0.74 -6.15
N PHE A 2 -12.35 0.80 -7.16
CA PHE A 2 -10.90 0.55 -6.99
C PHE A 2 -10.08 1.71 -6.37
N LEU A 3 -10.55 2.97 -6.44
CA LEU A 3 -9.77 4.13 -5.95
C LEU A 3 -9.47 4.11 -4.44
N LYS A 4 -10.33 3.51 -3.61
CA LYS A 4 -10.13 3.53 -2.15
C LYS A 4 -9.02 2.57 -1.71
N PHE A 5 -8.88 1.43 -2.38
CA PHE A 5 -7.87 0.44 -2.01
C PHE A 5 -6.46 0.93 -2.37
N ASP A 6 -6.29 1.53 -3.54
CA ASP A 6 -4.99 2.10 -3.92
C ASP A 6 -4.57 3.28 -3.04
N ALA A 7 -5.52 4.11 -2.57
CA ALA A 7 -5.22 5.17 -1.60
C ALA A 7 -4.77 4.59 -0.24
N ILE A 8 -5.40 3.52 0.23
CA ILE A 8 -4.99 2.82 1.46
C ILE A 8 -3.59 2.24 1.29
N LEU A 9 -3.34 1.52 0.20
CA LEU A 9 -2.02 0.94 -0.08
C LEU A 9 -0.93 2.02 -0.22
N GLN A 10 -1.28 3.20 -0.72
CA GLN A 10 -0.37 4.35 -0.80
C GLN A 10 0.00 4.88 0.56
N TYR A 11 -0.99 5.04 1.42
CA TYR A 11 -0.79 5.48 2.78
C TYR A 11 0.10 4.49 3.54
N LEU A 12 -0.18 3.19 3.44
CA LEU A 12 0.58 2.14 4.10
C LEU A 12 2.05 2.07 3.65
N ASP A 13 2.31 2.24 2.36
CA ASP A 13 3.67 2.35 1.80
C ASP A 13 4.40 3.59 2.34
N HIS A 14 3.71 4.74 2.38
CA HIS A 14 4.30 5.97 2.88
C HIS A 14 4.68 5.90 4.37
N CYS A 15 3.79 5.34 5.19
CA CYS A 15 4.02 5.18 6.63
C CYS A 15 4.96 4.02 6.96
N LYS A 16 5.36 3.21 5.96
CA LYS A 16 6.11 1.96 6.14
C LYS A 16 5.50 1.10 7.26
N MET A 17 4.17 1.03 7.26
CA MET A 17 3.38 0.37 8.30
C MET A 17 3.42 -1.15 8.10
N PRO A 18 3.84 -1.95 9.11
CA PRO A 18 3.77 -3.40 9.03
C PRO A 18 2.33 -3.86 8.82
N CYS A 19 2.13 -4.75 7.85
CA CYS A 19 0.84 -5.28 7.48
C CYS A 19 0.92 -6.80 7.34
N LYS A 20 -0.21 -7.45 7.60
CA LYS A 20 -0.44 -8.87 7.31
C LYS A 20 -1.39 -8.98 6.12
N PHE A 21 -0.97 -9.74 5.12
CA PHE A 21 -1.70 -9.99 3.89
C PHE A 21 -2.13 -11.45 3.87
N ILE A 22 -3.43 -11.70 3.77
CA ILE A 22 -4.01 -13.04 3.63
C ILE A 22 -4.28 -13.26 2.15
N LEU A 23 -3.72 -14.31 1.57
CA LEU A 23 -3.83 -14.61 0.15
C LEU A 23 -4.87 -15.72 -0.12
N GLN A 24 -5.40 -15.74 -1.34
CA GLN A 24 -6.42 -16.70 -1.80
C GLN A 24 -6.02 -18.17 -1.66
N ASN A 25 -4.73 -18.46 -1.67
CA ASN A 25 -4.19 -19.81 -1.50
C ASN A 25 -4.00 -20.22 -0.02
N GLY A 26 -4.51 -19.42 0.93
CA GLY A 26 -4.38 -19.65 2.37
C GLY A 26 -3.02 -19.25 2.95
N LYS A 27 -2.07 -18.76 2.13
CA LYS A 27 -0.79 -18.25 2.64
C LYS A 27 -0.99 -16.89 3.28
N THR A 28 -0.22 -16.63 4.33
CA THR A 28 -0.13 -15.33 4.97
C THR A 28 1.26 -14.76 4.75
N LEU A 29 1.34 -13.48 4.39
CA LEU A 29 2.58 -12.72 4.26
C LEU A 29 2.55 -11.56 5.25
N SER A 30 3.63 -11.33 5.99
CA SER A 30 3.73 -10.20 6.92
C SER A 30 4.94 -9.37 6.58
N GLY A 31 4.77 -8.06 6.42
CA GLY A 31 5.83 -7.16 5.99
C GLY A 31 5.31 -5.75 5.71
N ILE A 32 6.16 -4.90 5.15
CA ILE A 32 5.80 -3.54 4.75
C ILE A 32 5.60 -3.46 3.23
N ILE A 33 4.79 -2.52 2.78
CA ILE A 33 4.70 -2.22 1.35
C ILE A 33 5.91 -1.36 0.99
N ASP A 34 6.66 -1.77 -0.03
CA ASP A 34 7.84 -1.04 -0.52
C ASP A 34 7.73 -0.59 -1.98
N GLY A 35 6.61 -0.90 -2.63
CA GLY A 35 6.32 -0.38 -3.94
C GLY A 35 5.01 -0.93 -4.46
N ARG A 36 4.47 -0.29 -5.52
CA ARG A 36 3.23 -0.70 -6.15
C ARG A 36 3.19 -0.33 -7.61
N ASP A 37 2.53 -1.19 -8.37
CA ASP A 37 2.13 -1.00 -9.76
C ASP A 37 0.60 -1.04 -9.85
N PRO A 38 -0.03 -0.80 -11.01
CA PRO A 38 -1.48 -0.90 -11.14
C PRO A 38 -2.06 -2.23 -10.64
N TYR A 39 -1.35 -3.35 -10.82
CA TYR A 39 -1.82 -4.70 -10.51
C TYR A 39 -1.05 -5.42 -9.40
N MET A 40 0.17 -4.97 -9.11
CA MET A 40 1.08 -5.63 -8.16
C MET A 40 1.35 -4.73 -6.96
N ILE A 41 1.67 -5.35 -5.83
CA ILE A 41 2.32 -4.70 -4.70
C ILE A 41 3.61 -5.46 -4.38
N TYR A 42 4.63 -4.73 -3.95
CA TYR A 42 5.90 -5.29 -3.50
C TYR A 42 5.90 -5.22 -1.98
N VAL A 43 5.94 -6.39 -1.32
CA VAL A 43 5.93 -6.51 0.13
C VAL A 43 7.32 -6.95 0.58
N GLN A 44 8.01 -6.09 1.31
CA GLN A 44 9.30 -6.39 1.92
C GLN A 44 9.08 -7.08 3.26
N THR A 45 9.62 -8.28 3.39
CA THR A 45 9.75 -9.01 4.65
C THR A 45 11.21 -8.98 5.11
N ASP A 46 11.50 -9.55 6.28
CA ASP A 46 12.87 -9.60 6.82
C ASP A 46 13.85 -10.32 5.88
N ASP A 47 13.36 -11.32 5.14
CA ASP A 47 14.18 -12.15 4.27
C ASP A 47 14.33 -11.59 2.85
N LYS A 48 13.22 -11.09 2.27
CA LYS A 48 13.16 -10.73 0.84
C LYS A 48 11.93 -9.89 0.48
N THR A 49 11.94 -9.35 -0.73
CA THR A 49 10.78 -8.69 -1.33
C THR A 49 9.94 -9.67 -2.14
N HIS A 50 8.63 -9.68 -1.89
CA HIS A 50 7.65 -10.49 -2.57
C HIS A 50 6.81 -9.62 -3.51
N CYS A 51 6.72 -10.00 -4.78
CA CYS A 51 5.76 -9.41 -5.72
C CYS A 51 4.41 -10.15 -5.58
N VAL A 52 3.37 -9.43 -5.17
CA VAL A 52 2.04 -9.97 -4.87
C VAL A 52 1.01 -9.34 -5.80
N PHE A 53 0.24 -10.17 -6.50
CA PHE A 53 -0.88 -9.70 -7.29
C PHE A 53 -2.02 -9.22 -6.39
N LYS A 54 -2.48 -7.99 -6.58
CA LYS A 54 -3.53 -7.36 -5.75
C LYS A 54 -4.81 -8.20 -5.71
N GLY A 55 -5.18 -8.80 -6.84
CA GLY A 55 -6.39 -9.64 -6.95
C GLY A 55 -6.29 -10.96 -6.19
N SER A 56 -5.11 -11.37 -5.73
CA SER A 56 -4.90 -12.56 -4.91
C SER A 56 -4.97 -12.30 -3.40
N ILE A 57 -5.14 -11.04 -2.98
CA ILE A 57 -5.26 -10.64 -1.58
C ILE A 57 -6.74 -10.75 -1.18
N ILE A 58 -7.02 -11.54 -0.15
CA ILE A 58 -8.34 -11.64 0.47
C ILE A 58 -8.48 -10.53 1.52
N ASP A 59 -7.55 -10.48 2.46
CA ASP A 59 -7.57 -9.51 3.57
C ASP A 59 -6.22 -8.83 3.73
N LEU A 60 -6.29 -7.55 4.09
CA LEU A 60 -5.15 -6.73 4.48
C LEU A 60 -5.40 -6.21 5.89
N ILE A 61 -4.50 -6.53 6.80
CA ILE A 61 -4.61 -6.21 8.22
C ILE A 61 -3.37 -5.38 8.60
N PRO A 62 -3.51 -4.06 8.76
CA PRO A 62 -2.42 -3.21 9.23
C PRO A 62 -2.16 -3.43 10.72
N ALA A 63 -0.93 -3.16 11.18
CA ALA A 63 -0.56 -3.27 12.59
C ALA A 63 -1.32 -2.27 13.49
N GLU A 64 -1.77 -1.15 12.93
CA GLU A 64 -2.49 -0.10 13.63
C GLU A 64 -3.83 0.22 12.96
N LYS A 65 -4.75 0.81 13.73
CA LYS A 65 -6.04 1.23 13.17
C LYS A 65 -5.83 2.38 12.20
N LEU A 66 -6.46 2.27 11.03
CA LEU A 66 -6.44 3.30 10.02
C LEU A 66 -7.52 4.36 10.27
N ASP A 67 -7.13 5.65 10.26
CA ASP A 67 -8.08 6.75 10.14
C ASP A 67 -8.28 7.13 8.66
N LEU A 68 -9.50 6.91 8.17
CA LEU A 68 -9.87 7.22 6.79
C LEU A 68 -9.77 8.72 6.47
N LYS A 69 -9.94 9.60 7.46
CA LYS A 69 -9.76 11.05 7.25
C LYS A 69 -8.29 11.38 7.01
N GLU A 70 -7.40 10.75 7.77
CA GLU A 70 -5.96 10.91 7.65
C GLU A 70 -5.46 10.40 6.29
N ILE A 71 -5.88 9.19 5.89
CA ILE A 71 -5.51 8.59 4.60
C ILE A 71 -5.83 9.50 3.43
N ASN A 72 -7.05 10.05 3.37
CA ASN A 72 -7.46 10.97 2.31
C ASN A 72 -6.59 12.24 2.31
N SER A 73 -6.33 12.81 3.49
CA SER A 73 -5.54 14.05 3.60
C SER A 73 -4.08 13.86 3.18
N THR A 74 -3.47 12.75 3.56
CA THR A 74 -2.06 12.42 3.27
C THR A 74 -1.90 12.07 1.79
N THR A 75 -2.83 11.31 1.22
CA THR A 75 -2.81 10.94 -0.20
C THR A 75 -2.93 12.18 -1.09
N SER A 76 -3.88 13.08 -0.81
CA SER A 76 -4.06 14.31 -1.60
C SER A 76 -2.89 15.29 -1.49
N LYS A 77 -2.25 15.43 -0.32
CA LYS A 77 -1.03 16.24 -0.17
C LYS A 77 0.13 15.69 -1.01
N TRP A 78 0.24 14.36 -1.06
CA TRP A 78 1.28 13.69 -1.81
C TRP A 78 1.08 13.78 -3.32
N GLU A 79 -0.15 13.62 -3.82
CA GLU A 79 -0.43 13.79 -5.26
C GLU A 79 -0.04 15.21 -5.72
N LYS A 80 -0.39 16.23 -4.94
CA LYS A 80 0.01 17.61 -5.20
C LYS A 80 1.53 17.82 -5.17
N SER A 81 2.26 17.14 -4.27
CA SER A 81 3.73 17.25 -4.21
C SER A 81 4.42 16.59 -5.40
N LYS A 82 3.85 15.49 -5.93
CA LYS A 82 4.32 14.84 -7.17
C LYS A 82 4.06 15.70 -8.40
N GLU A 83 2.91 16.36 -8.48
CA GLU A 83 2.58 17.27 -9.58
C GLU A 83 3.48 18.51 -9.59
N ALA A 84 3.72 19.11 -8.43
CA ALA A 84 4.65 20.24 -8.29
C ALA A 84 6.09 19.87 -8.72
N LYS A 85 6.55 18.65 -8.40
CA LYS A 85 7.87 18.15 -8.83
C LYS A 85 7.95 17.83 -10.33
N ARG A 86 6.82 17.49 -10.97
CA ARG A 86 6.76 17.22 -12.42
C ARG A 86 6.69 18.49 -13.27
N GLN A 87 6.21 19.61 -12.72
CA GLN A 87 6.14 20.91 -13.40
C GLN A 87 7.45 21.71 -13.35
N HIS A 88 8.49 21.18 -12.71
CA HIS A 88 9.83 21.80 -12.61
C HIS A 88 10.92 20.99 -13.33
N VAL A 89 10.52 20.09 -14.23
CA VAL A 89 11.41 19.34 -15.13
C VAL A 89 11.09 19.71 -16.57
#